data_AF-A0A531L384-F1
#
_entry.id   AF-A0A531L384-F1
#
_cell.length_a   1.000
_cell.length_b   1.000
_cell.length_c   1.000
_cell.angle_alpha   90.00
_cell.angle_beta   90.00
_cell.angle_gamma   90.00
#
_symmetry.space_group_name_H-M   'P 1'
#
loop_
_entity.id
_entity.type
_entity.pdbx_description
1 polymer ?
#
loop_
_entity_poly.entity_id
_entity_poly.type
_entity_poly.pdbx_seq_one_letter_code
_entity_poly.pdbx_strand_id
1 'polypeptide(L)'
;MNIAHQQKGFATEPMCFSNEVYRQFANRVSRTLYFDLGYAQREAVEVSGRLEAMLIEKGPGAYPDIYDFLAGRGVRDRWNGVFYHCRSAAMAHWLLPHIRGTTIDLLCGSGKLGGILSEMGVLTTVTERDDVRDSYQLTEDSVTWLDHETLTKQAVPNSYDSVLLITALHHEADSEGLLQLALKLASKRVIIVENCVEPDLSNDLHILVDDFFNYGL
;
A
#
# COMPACT_ATOMS: atom_id res chain seq x y z
N MET A 1 -0.76 11.98 -16.67
CA MET A 1 0.08 11.13 -17.54
C MET A 1 -0.66 9.81 -17.66
N ASN A 2 -0.92 9.34 -18.89
CA ASN A 2 -1.82 8.22 -19.20
C ASN A 2 -1.40 6.94 -18.47
N ILE A 3 -2.21 6.48 -17.52
CA ILE A 3 -2.12 5.11 -16.99
C ILE A 3 -2.91 4.24 -17.96
N ALA A 4 -2.21 3.75 -18.99
CA ALA A 4 -2.72 2.72 -19.86
C ALA A 4 -1.66 1.61 -19.98
N HIS A 5 -2.06 0.43 -19.51
CA HIS A 5 -1.51 -0.89 -19.79
C HIS A 5 -0.42 -1.46 -18.86
N GLN A 6 -0.84 -1.89 -17.67
CA GLN A 6 -0.61 -3.28 -17.28
C GLN A 6 -1.89 -4.10 -17.57
N GLN A 7 -2.00 -4.60 -18.80
CA GLN A 7 -2.89 -5.72 -19.12
C GLN A 7 -2.03 -6.97 -19.25
N LYS A 8 -1.98 -7.77 -18.19
CA LYS A 8 -1.81 -9.24 -18.22
C LYS A 8 -1.87 -9.83 -16.80
N GLY A 9 -3.05 -9.68 -16.22
CA GLY A 9 -3.57 -10.47 -15.10
C GLY A 9 -5.08 -10.48 -15.29
N PHE A 10 -5.74 -11.62 -15.09
CA PHE A 10 -7.14 -11.88 -15.44
C PHE A 10 -8.05 -10.64 -15.39
N ALA A 11 -8.67 -10.28 -16.52
CA ALA A 11 -9.84 -9.41 -16.51
C ALA A 11 -10.98 -10.20 -15.87
N THR A 12 -10.98 -10.29 -14.54
CA THR A 12 -12.19 -10.60 -13.79
C THR A 12 -13.14 -9.46 -14.06
N GLU A 13 -14.35 -9.75 -14.54
CA GLU A 13 -15.40 -8.74 -14.58
C GLU A 13 -15.43 -8.02 -13.23
N PRO A 14 -15.47 -6.68 -13.19
CA PRO A 14 -15.48 -5.95 -11.94
C PRO A 14 -16.59 -6.49 -11.04
N MET A 15 -16.22 -7.07 -9.90
CA MET A 15 -17.19 -7.64 -8.97
C MET A 15 -18.16 -6.53 -8.55
N CYS A 16 -19.43 -6.73 -8.84
CA CYS A 16 -20.46 -5.79 -8.41
C CYS A 16 -20.82 -6.11 -6.96
N PHE A 17 -20.51 -5.21 -6.04
CA PHE A 17 -20.85 -5.37 -4.63
C PHE A 17 -22.29 -4.93 -4.35
N SER A 18 -22.85 -5.40 -3.23
CA SER A 18 -24.19 -4.97 -2.83
C SER A 18 -24.22 -3.51 -2.37
N ASN A 19 -25.38 -2.84 -2.49
CA ASN A 19 -25.56 -1.48 -1.98
C ASN A 19 -25.26 -1.35 -0.48
N GLU A 20 -25.45 -2.42 0.30
CA GLU A 20 -25.10 -2.43 1.72
C GLU A 20 -23.59 -2.37 1.93
N VAL A 21 -22.80 -3.09 1.12
CA VAL A 21 -21.33 -3.04 1.16
C VAL A 21 -20.84 -1.63 0.80
N TYR A 22 -21.40 -1.00 -0.24
CA TYR A 22 -21.06 0.38 -0.60
C TYR A 22 -21.38 1.39 0.51
N ARG A 23 -22.51 1.22 1.19
CA ARG A 23 -22.88 2.07 2.33
C ARG A 23 -21.94 1.91 3.50
N GLN A 24 -21.57 0.67 3.85
CA GLN A 24 -20.60 0.40 4.91
C GLN A 24 -19.24 1.00 4.60
N PHE A 25 -18.78 0.84 3.35
CA PHE A 25 -17.57 1.47 2.85
C PHE A 25 -17.62 3.00 2.99
N ALA A 26 -18.67 3.65 2.50
CA ALA A 26 -18.83 5.09 2.59
C ALA A 26 -18.84 5.59 4.05
N ASN A 27 -19.54 4.89 4.95
CA ASN A 27 -19.52 5.22 6.38
C ASN A 27 -18.12 5.17 6.99
N ARG A 28 -17.29 4.19 6.59
CA ARG A 28 -15.90 4.11 7.04
C ARG A 28 -15.04 5.21 6.44
N VAL A 29 -15.17 5.50 5.15
CA VAL A 29 -14.49 6.64 4.51
C VAL A 29 -14.84 7.96 5.22
N SER A 30 -16.11 8.17 5.58
CA SER A 30 -16.55 9.35 6.33
C SER A 30 -15.83 9.47 7.67
N ARG A 31 -15.71 8.35 8.42
CA ARG A 31 -14.99 8.32 9.70
C ARG A 31 -13.51 8.65 9.52
N THR A 32 -12.85 8.07 8.52
CA THR A 32 -11.44 8.35 8.24
C THR A 32 -11.21 9.80 7.82
N LEU A 33 -12.07 10.35 6.96
CA LEU A 33 -12.01 11.77 6.59
C LEU A 33 -12.11 12.68 7.82
N TYR A 34 -13.03 12.38 8.73
CA TYR A 34 -13.24 13.18 9.94
C TYR A 34 -12.12 13.02 10.97
N PHE A 35 -11.86 11.78 11.41
CA PHE A 35 -10.94 11.51 12.53
C PHE A 35 -9.47 11.58 12.13
N ASP A 36 -9.12 11.03 10.96
CA ASP A 36 -7.72 10.84 10.58
C ASP A 36 -7.21 11.97 9.68
N LEU A 37 -8.10 12.53 8.84
CA LEU A 37 -7.73 13.60 7.89
C LEU A 37 -8.21 15.00 8.30
N GLY A 38 -8.91 15.11 9.44
CA GLY A 38 -9.31 16.37 10.05
C GLY A 38 -10.35 17.18 9.25
N TYR A 39 -11.14 16.52 8.40
CA TYR A 39 -12.25 17.18 7.70
C TYR A 39 -13.34 17.57 8.71
N ALA A 40 -14.13 18.59 8.38
CA ALA A 40 -15.33 18.87 9.18
C ALA A 40 -16.34 17.72 9.02
N GLN A 41 -17.05 17.34 10.09
CA GLN A 41 -17.99 16.20 10.05
C GLN A 41 -18.99 16.30 8.90
N ARG A 42 -19.54 17.49 8.65
CA ARG A 42 -20.48 17.72 7.54
C ARG A 42 -19.83 17.46 6.18
N GLU A 43 -18.59 17.90 5.99
CA GLU A 43 -17.85 17.72 4.74
C GLU A 43 -17.50 16.25 4.54
N ALA A 44 -17.06 15.56 5.58
CA ALA A 44 -16.77 14.13 5.55
C ALA A 44 -18.00 13.30 5.14
N VAL A 45 -19.19 13.64 5.64
CA VAL A 45 -20.46 13.01 5.27
C VAL A 45 -20.85 13.32 3.82
N GLU A 46 -20.66 14.55 3.36
CA GLU A 46 -20.95 14.94 1.97
C GLU A 46 -20.06 14.18 0.98
N VAL A 47 -18.75 14.14 1.24
CA VAL A 47 -17.78 13.44 0.40
C VAL A 47 -18.10 11.95 0.36
N SER A 48 -18.29 11.30 1.52
CA SER A 48 -18.61 9.87 1.56
C SER A 48 -19.95 9.53 0.90
N GLY A 49 -20.98 10.37 1.07
CA GLY A 49 -22.27 10.17 0.43
C GLY A 49 -22.19 10.28 -1.10
N ARG A 50 -21.30 11.15 -1.62
CA ARG A 50 -21.04 11.23 -3.05
C ARG A 50 -20.34 9.97 -3.58
N LEU A 51 -19.39 9.42 -2.83
CA LEU A 51 -18.73 8.15 -3.18
C LEU A 51 -19.74 6.99 -3.18
N GLU A 52 -20.59 6.89 -2.16
CA GLU A 52 -21.66 5.88 -2.10
C GLU A 52 -22.54 5.96 -3.36
N ALA A 53 -23.00 7.16 -3.72
CA ALA A 53 -23.85 7.35 -4.89
C ALA A 53 -23.18 6.93 -6.20
N MET A 54 -21.89 7.27 -6.39
CA MET A 54 -21.13 6.87 -7.57
C MET A 54 -20.97 5.34 -7.66
N LEU A 55 -20.64 4.69 -6.55
CA LEU A 55 -20.47 3.24 -6.48
C LEU A 55 -21.80 2.49 -6.66
N ILE A 56 -22.91 2.99 -6.12
CA ILE A 56 -24.24 2.41 -6.36
C ILE A 56 -24.63 2.53 -7.83
N GLU A 57 -24.32 3.66 -8.48
CA GLU A 57 -24.70 3.92 -9.87
C GLU A 57 -23.87 3.08 -10.87
N LYS A 58 -22.55 3.02 -10.68
CA LYS A 58 -21.61 2.48 -11.69
C LYS A 58 -20.74 1.32 -11.19
N GLY A 59 -20.85 0.94 -9.91
CA GLY A 59 -19.96 -0.03 -9.30
C GLY A 59 -18.48 0.35 -9.47
N PRO A 60 -17.58 -0.62 -9.71
CA PRO A 60 -16.17 -0.35 -9.98
C PRO A 60 -15.90 0.53 -11.21
N GLY A 61 -16.88 0.66 -12.13
CA GLY A 61 -16.80 1.61 -13.24
C GLY A 61 -16.75 3.09 -12.79
N ALA A 62 -17.04 3.37 -11.51
CA ALA A 62 -16.94 4.69 -10.91
C ALA A 62 -15.50 5.12 -10.58
N TYR A 63 -14.51 4.21 -10.55
CA TYR A 63 -13.18 4.55 -10.01
C TYR A 63 -12.49 5.74 -10.69
N PRO A 64 -12.54 5.93 -12.02
CA PRO A 64 -11.99 7.12 -12.65
C PRO A 64 -12.68 8.43 -12.20
N ASP A 65 -14.00 8.42 -12.04
CA ASP A 65 -14.76 9.59 -11.58
C ASP A 65 -14.48 9.89 -10.09
N ILE A 66 -14.34 8.84 -9.29
CA ILE A 66 -13.98 8.91 -7.87
C ILE A 66 -12.57 9.49 -7.72
N TYR A 67 -11.62 8.99 -8.52
CA TYR A 67 -10.25 9.48 -8.57
C TYR A 67 -10.25 10.99 -8.80
N ASP A 68 -10.90 11.46 -9.87
CA ASP A 68 -10.91 12.88 -10.23
C ASP A 68 -11.59 13.72 -9.15
N PHE A 69 -12.67 13.21 -8.56
CA PHE A 69 -13.40 13.87 -7.47
C PHE A 69 -12.55 14.05 -6.21
N LEU A 70 -11.84 13.00 -5.78
CA LEU A 70 -11.00 13.03 -4.58
C LEU A 70 -9.71 13.84 -4.79
N ALA A 71 -9.10 13.72 -5.97
CA ALA A 71 -7.95 14.52 -6.36
C ALA A 71 -8.30 16.01 -6.40
N GLY A 72 -9.42 16.38 -7.03
CA GLY A 72 -9.88 17.77 -7.11
C GLY A 72 -10.20 18.42 -5.76
N ARG A 73 -10.38 17.63 -4.70
CA ARG A 73 -10.59 18.09 -3.32
C ARG A 73 -9.34 17.99 -2.44
N GLY A 74 -8.21 17.52 -2.97
CA GLY A 74 -6.99 17.30 -2.20
C GLY A 74 -7.12 16.19 -1.14
N VAL A 75 -8.16 15.34 -1.23
CA VAL A 75 -8.34 14.21 -0.31
C VAL A 75 -7.21 13.21 -0.51
N ARG A 76 -6.90 12.89 -1.77
CA ARG A 76 -5.81 12.00 -2.15
C ARG A 76 -4.48 12.44 -1.55
N ASP A 77 -4.10 13.70 -1.74
CA ASP A 77 -2.81 14.21 -1.27
C ASP A 77 -2.70 14.15 0.25
N ARG A 78 -3.78 14.49 0.98
CA ARG A 78 -3.79 14.39 2.44
C ARG A 78 -3.72 12.94 2.91
N TRP A 79 -4.48 12.06 2.27
CA TRP A 79 -4.52 10.63 2.63
C TRP A 79 -3.17 9.98 2.36
N ASN A 80 -2.58 10.21 1.19
CA ASN A 80 -1.24 9.74 0.84
C ASN A 80 -0.18 10.37 1.74
N GLY A 81 -0.36 11.64 2.15
CA GLY A 81 0.50 12.29 3.14
C GLY A 81 0.49 11.57 4.50
N VAL A 82 -0.68 11.14 4.99
CA VAL A 82 -0.79 10.34 6.23
C VAL A 82 -0.11 8.99 6.07
N PHE A 83 -0.30 8.28 4.94
CA PHE A 83 0.40 7.02 4.70
C PHE A 83 1.92 7.21 4.64
N TYR A 84 2.36 8.19 3.87
CA TYR A 84 3.76 8.45 3.62
C TYR A 84 4.49 8.91 4.90
N HIS A 85 3.91 9.82 5.68
CA HIS A 85 4.56 10.37 6.88
C HIS A 85 4.19 9.62 8.15
N CYS A 86 2.90 9.48 8.45
CA CYS A 86 2.46 9.00 9.76
C CYS A 86 2.54 7.47 9.86
N ARG A 87 2.03 6.74 8.86
CA ARG A 87 2.03 5.27 8.89
C ARG A 87 3.44 4.71 8.82
N SER A 88 4.29 5.20 7.91
CA SER A 88 5.67 4.74 7.80
C SER A 88 6.47 4.97 9.08
N ALA A 89 6.30 6.13 9.74
CA ALA A 89 6.98 6.40 11.01
C ALA A 89 6.46 5.51 12.16
N ALA A 90 5.14 5.38 12.29
CA ALA A 90 4.55 4.49 13.29
C ALA A 90 4.97 3.02 13.08
N MET A 91 4.99 2.58 11.82
CA MET A 91 5.44 1.24 11.43
C MET A 91 6.93 1.04 11.75
N ALA A 92 7.79 2.01 11.43
CA ALA A 92 9.22 1.95 11.76
C ALA A 92 9.44 1.79 13.27
N HIS A 93 8.76 2.60 14.09
CA HIS A 93 8.81 2.49 15.55
C HIS A 93 8.31 1.14 16.07
N TRP A 94 7.24 0.62 15.49
CA TRP A 94 6.70 -0.68 15.85
C TRP A 94 7.62 -1.83 15.44
N LEU A 95 8.25 -1.75 14.26
CA LEU A 95 9.15 -2.78 13.72
C LEU A 95 10.53 -2.78 14.39
N LEU A 96 11.04 -1.63 14.83
CA LEU A 96 12.41 -1.48 15.34
C LEU A 96 12.81 -2.56 16.38
N PRO A 97 11.99 -2.89 17.39
CA PRO A 97 12.34 -3.93 18.38
C PRO A 97 12.44 -5.34 17.78
N HIS A 98 11.86 -5.56 16.60
CA HIS A 98 11.85 -6.82 15.88
C HIS A 98 12.95 -6.91 14.83
N ILE A 99 13.55 -5.79 14.41
CA ILE A 99 14.64 -5.80 13.44
C ILE A 99 15.95 -6.27 14.10
N ARG A 100 16.74 -7.04 13.36
CA ARG A 100 18.08 -7.51 13.75
C ARG A 100 19.05 -7.15 12.64
N GLY A 101 20.16 -6.49 13.00
CA GLY A 101 21.30 -6.24 12.11
C GLY A 101 20.94 -5.54 10.80
N THR A 102 21.56 -5.98 9.70
CA THR A 102 21.27 -5.45 8.36
C THR A 102 19.88 -5.87 7.89
N THR A 103 19.18 -4.95 7.23
CA THR A 103 17.79 -5.14 6.81
C THR A 103 17.63 -4.86 5.33
N ILE A 104 16.79 -5.66 4.66
CA ILE A 104 16.27 -5.33 3.33
C ILE A 104 14.75 -5.27 3.34
N ASP A 105 14.20 -4.21 2.76
CA ASP A 105 12.76 -4.04 2.51
C ASP A 105 12.44 -4.40 1.06
N LEU A 106 11.70 -5.50 0.85
CA LEU A 106 11.37 -6.03 -0.47
C LEU A 106 10.05 -5.45 -0.97
N LEU A 107 10.05 -4.91 -2.19
CA LEU A 107 8.89 -4.25 -2.82
C LEU A 107 8.36 -3.11 -1.94
N CYS A 108 9.28 -2.21 -1.60
CA CYS A 108 9.10 -1.16 -0.59
C CYS A 108 8.23 0.03 -1.06
N GLY A 109 7.72 0.01 -2.28
CA GLY A 109 7.06 1.14 -2.93
C GLY A 109 7.98 2.36 -2.98
N SER A 110 7.63 3.39 -2.20
CA SER A 110 8.41 4.63 -2.13
C SER A 110 9.75 4.52 -1.38
N GLY A 111 9.98 3.43 -0.65
CA GLY A 111 11.16 3.26 0.21
C GLY A 111 11.16 4.11 1.48
N LYS A 112 10.08 4.88 1.75
CA LYS A 112 10.00 5.80 2.90
C LYS A 112 10.16 5.10 4.25
N LEU A 113 9.62 3.89 4.41
CA LEU A 113 9.82 3.09 5.62
C LEU A 113 11.31 2.78 5.84
N GLY A 114 12.00 2.33 4.79
CA GLY A 114 13.43 2.06 4.84
C GLY A 114 14.27 3.32 5.12
N GLY A 115 13.86 4.46 4.58
CA GLY A 115 14.45 5.78 4.88
C GLY A 115 14.41 6.09 6.38
N ILE A 116 13.21 6.02 6.97
CA ILE A 116 13.01 6.25 8.41
C ILE A 116 13.80 5.24 9.25
N LEU A 117 13.81 3.95 8.88
CA LEU A 117 14.61 2.95 9.58
C LEU A 117 16.11 3.27 9.54
N SER A 118 16.60 3.79 8.42
CA SER A 118 18.00 4.23 8.27
C SER A 118 18.32 5.43 9.14
N GLU A 119 17.44 6.42 9.20
CA GLU A 119 17.55 7.56 10.13
C GLU A 119 17.55 7.11 11.59
N MET A 120 16.85 6.01 11.92
CA MET A 120 16.83 5.37 13.24
C MET A 120 18.05 4.47 13.51
N GLY A 121 19.04 4.43 12.61
CA GLY A 121 20.31 3.72 12.76
C GLY A 121 20.31 2.27 12.30
N VAL A 122 19.27 1.83 11.57
CA VAL A 122 19.25 0.50 10.94
C VAL A 122 19.96 0.54 9.60
N LEU A 123 20.91 -0.37 9.36
CA LEU A 123 21.53 -0.51 8.05
C LEU A 123 20.50 -1.11 7.07
N THR A 124 19.83 -0.25 6.31
CA THR A 124 18.68 -0.63 5.47
C THR A 124 18.99 -0.50 3.99
N THR A 125 18.73 -1.58 3.28
CA THR A 125 18.62 -1.63 1.82
C THR A 125 17.13 -1.68 1.46
N VAL A 126 16.76 -1.08 0.35
CA VAL A 126 15.40 -1.13 -0.18
C VAL A 126 15.43 -1.61 -1.63
N THR A 127 14.35 -2.26 -2.07
CA THR A 127 14.20 -2.68 -3.46
C THR A 127 12.76 -2.55 -3.91
N GLU A 128 12.59 -2.21 -5.17
CA GLU A 128 11.32 -2.10 -5.86
C GLU A 128 11.55 -2.33 -7.36
N ARG A 129 10.51 -2.72 -8.10
CA ARG A 129 10.53 -2.80 -9.56
C ARG A 129 10.66 -1.39 -10.15
N ASP A 130 11.44 -1.24 -11.22
CA ASP A 130 11.75 0.08 -11.79
C ASP A 130 10.50 0.89 -12.15
N ASP A 131 9.47 0.26 -12.71
CA ASP A 131 8.23 0.92 -13.11
C ASP A 131 7.43 1.48 -11.91
N VAL A 132 7.48 0.78 -10.78
CA VAL A 132 6.85 1.21 -9.54
C VAL A 132 7.71 2.27 -8.84
N ARG A 133 9.03 2.05 -8.73
CA ARG A 133 9.97 3.00 -8.10
C ARG A 133 9.87 4.38 -8.75
N ASP A 134 9.89 4.41 -10.08
CA ASP A 134 9.92 5.65 -10.85
C ASP A 134 8.57 6.40 -10.81
N SER A 135 7.51 5.77 -10.30
CA SER A 135 6.20 6.41 -10.04
C SER A 135 6.18 7.28 -8.78
N TYR A 136 7.14 7.09 -7.87
CA TYR A 136 7.29 7.88 -6.66
C TYR A 136 8.27 9.04 -6.88
N GLN A 137 8.03 10.16 -6.20
CA GLN A 137 9.05 11.20 -6.11
C GLN A 137 10.21 10.65 -5.28
N LEU A 138 11.39 10.50 -5.90
CA LEU A 138 12.63 10.12 -5.23
C LEU A 138 12.89 11.11 -4.09
N THR A 139 12.79 10.64 -2.86
CA THR A 139 12.72 11.53 -1.69
C THR A 139 13.77 11.24 -0.63
N GLU A 140 14.54 10.16 -0.76
CA GLU A 140 15.40 9.66 0.31
C GLU A 140 16.77 9.24 -0.24
N ASP A 141 17.76 10.14 -0.14
CA ASP A 141 19.18 9.83 -0.39
C ASP A 141 19.81 8.95 0.72
N SER A 142 19.04 8.65 1.77
CA SER A 142 19.47 8.00 3.02
C SER A 142 19.58 6.47 2.92
N VAL A 143 18.99 5.85 1.89
CA VAL A 143 18.91 4.39 1.72
C VAL A 143 19.66 3.89 0.50
N THR A 144 20.17 2.65 0.60
CA THR A 144 20.73 1.95 -0.56
C THR A 144 19.59 1.30 -1.35
N TRP A 145 19.42 1.69 -2.61
CA TRP A 145 18.48 1.08 -3.54
C TRP A 145 19.13 -0.06 -4.32
N LEU A 146 18.45 -1.20 -4.41
CA LEU A 146 18.80 -2.29 -5.31
C LEU A 146 17.68 -2.52 -6.33
N ASP A 147 18.08 -2.76 -7.58
CA ASP A 147 17.18 -3.26 -8.61
C ASP A 147 16.66 -4.65 -8.21
N HIS A 148 15.34 -4.80 -8.20
CA HIS A 148 14.67 -6.02 -7.76
C HIS A 148 14.96 -7.21 -8.67
N GLU A 149 15.03 -6.98 -9.99
CA GLU A 149 15.27 -8.05 -10.96
C GLU A 149 16.69 -8.60 -10.81
N THR A 150 17.66 -7.72 -10.66
CA THR A 150 19.07 -8.07 -10.40
C THR A 150 19.21 -8.80 -9.06
N LEU A 151 18.58 -8.31 -8.00
CA LEU A 151 18.59 -8.97 -6.69
C LEU A 151 18.04 -10.40 -6.79
N THR A 152 16.90 -10.59 -7.46
CA THR A 152 16.28 -11.91 -7.61
C THR A 152 17.21 -12.90 -8.32
N LYS A 153 17.88 -12.45 -9.39
CA LYS A 153 18.82 -13.28 -10.17
C LYS A 153 20.12 -13.59 -9.40
N GLN A 154 20.59 -12.65 -8.60
CA GLN A 154 21.92 -12.69 -7.98
C GLN A 154 21.88 -12.84 -6.47
N ALA A 155 20.72 -13.19 -5.90
CA ALA A 155 20.52 -13.28 -4.47
C ALA A 155 21.56 -14.18 -3.80
N VAL A 156 22.33 -13.59 -2.89
CA VAL A 156 23.30 -14.30 -2.05
C VAL A 156 22.57 -14.77 -0.78
N PRO A 157 22.61 -16.08 -0.44
CA PRO A 157 21.96 -16.57 0.75
C PRO A 157 22.48 -15.92 2.04
N ASN A 158 21.58 -15.66 3.00
CA ASN A 158 21.91 -15.09 4.31
C ASN A 158 22.64 -13.72 4.24
N SER A 159 22.37 -12.91 3.23
CA SER A 159 23.02 -11.60 3.02
C SER A 159 22.45 -10.49 3.92
N TYR A 160 21.27 -10.69 4.50
CA TYR A 160 20.63 -9.74 5.41
C TYR A 160 20.22 -10.43 6.70
N ASP A 161 20.40 -9.78 7.85
CA ASP A 161 19.94 -10.33 9.12
C ASP A 161 18.40 -10.37 9.22
N SER A 162 17.75 -9.32 8.71
CA SER A 162 16.29 -9.21 8.63
C SER A 162 15.81 -8.91 7.21
N VAL A 163 14.72 -9.54 6.79
CA VAL A 163 14.02 -9.21 5.54
C VAL A 163 12.61 -8.77 5.88
N LEU A 164 12.17 -7.65 5.30
CA LEU A 164 10.81 -7.12 5.45
C LEU A 164 10.00 -7.40 4.18
N LEU A 165 8.75 -7.80 4.39
CA LEU A 165 7.69 -7.88 3.40
C LEU A 165 6.48 -7.13 3.98
N ILE A 166 6.28 -5.90 3.54
CA ILE A 166 5.28 -4.99 4.10
C ILE A 166 4.23 -4.72 3.03
N THR A 167 3.03 -5.27 3.23
CA THR A 167 1.87 -5.10 2.34
C THR A 167 2.20 -5.44 0.88
N ALA A 168 3.04 -6.46 0.67
CA ALA A 168 3.57 -6.79 -0.64
C ALA A 168 2.99 -8.09 -1.19
N LEU A 169 2.75 -9.10 -0.35
CA LEU A 169 2.41 -10.45 -0.82
C LEU A 169 1.07 -10.50 -1.57
N HIS A 170 0.11 -9.67 -1.18
CA HIS A 170 -1.23 -9.68 -1.80
C HIS A 170 -1.27 -9.01 -3.18
N HIS A 171 -0.29 -8.16 -3.51
CA HIS A 171 -0.16 -7.57 -4.85
C HIS A 171 0.61 -8.47 -5.82
N GLU A 172 1.26 -9.53 -5.31
CA GLU A 172 2.23 -10.30 -6.06
C GLU A 172 1.62 -11.53 -6.72
N ALA A 173 1.72 -11.57 -8.05
CA ALA A 173 1.28 -12.72 -8.85
C ALA A 173 2.07 -14.00 -8.52
N ASP A 174 3.35 -13.86 -8.13
CA ASP A 174 4.22 -14.95 -7.67
C ASP A 174 4.63 -14.71 -6.20
N SER A 175 3.64 -14.70 -5.31
CA SER A 175 3.85 -14.52 -3.87
C SER A 175 4.71 -15.63 -3.24
N GLU A 176 4.66 -16.85 -3.79
CA GLU A 176 5.54 -17.94 -3.36
C GLU A 176 7.00 -17.65 -3.73
N GLY A 177 7.28 -17.24 -4.96
CA GLY A 177 8.62 -16.84 -5.41
C GLY A 177 9.21 -15.71 -4.57
N LEU A 178 8.41 -14.69 -4.25
CA LEU A 178 8.83 -13.60 -3.37
C LEU A 178 9.15 -14.10 -1.95
N LEU A 179 8.33 -14.99 -1.39
CA LEU A 179 8.60 -15.56 -0.07
C LEU A 179 9.88 -16.42 -0.07
N GLN A 180 10.12 -17.19 -1.13
CA GLN A 180 11.36 -17.96 -1.28
C GLN A 180 12.59 -17.04 -1.38
N LEU A 181 12.49 -15.92 -2.10
CA LEU A 181 13.54 -14.91 -2.14
C LEU A 181 13.81 -14.34 -0.74
N ALA A 182 12.77 -13.98 0.01
CA ALA A 182 12.91 -13.47 1.37
C ALA A 182 13.59 -14.48 2.30
N LEU A 183 13.19 -15.74 2.25
CA LEU A 183 13.81 -16.83 3.02
C LEU A 183 15.27 -17.07 2.64
N LYS A 184 15.60 -16.97 1.34
CA LYS A 184 16.98 -17.10 0.86
C LYS A 184 17.86 -15.98 1.40
N LEU A 185 17.38 -14.74 1.38
CA LEU A 185 18.16 -13.56 1.79
C LEU A 185 18.35 -13.47 3.31
N ALA A 186 17.36 -13.90 4.10
CA ALA A 186 17.36 -13.75 5.55
C ALA A 186 18.31 -14.72 6.28
N SER A 187 19.19 -14.19 7.14
CA SER A 187 20.08 -14.96 8.02
C SER A 187 19.45 -15.24 9.39
N LYS A 188 18.53 -14.38 9.86
CA LYS A 188 17.85 -14.53 11.16
C LYS A 188 16.33 -14.57 11.05
N ARG A 189 15.71 -13.66 10.30
CA ARG A 189 14.24 -13.54 10.26
C ARG A 189 13.71 -12.92 8.98
N VAL A 190 12.52 -13.37 8.63
CA VAL A 190 11.61 -12.68 7.71
C VAL A 190 10.48 -12.08 8.57
N ILE A 191 10.19 -10.80 8.38
CA ILE A 191 9.10 -10.10 9.04
C ILE A 191 8.06 -9.77 7.96
N ILE A 192 6.86 -10.30 8.14
CA ILE A 192 5.75 -10.10 7.21
C ILE A 192 4.69 -9.28 7.91
N VAL A 193 4.28 -8.19 7.28
CA VAL A 193 3.21 -7.31 7.76
C VAL A 193 2.25 -7.12 6.60
N GLU A 194 1.04 -7.65 6.71
CA GLU A 194 0.02 -7.53 5.66
C GLU A 194 -1.18 -6.73 6.16
N ASN A 195 -2.00 -6.25 5.23
CA ASN A 195 -3.24 -5.55 5.57
C ASN A 195 -4.12 -6.46 6.44
N CYS A 196 -4.64 -5.92 7.54
CA CYS A 196 -5.46 -6.69 8.47
C CYS A 196 -6.84 -6.96 7.88
N VAL A 197 -7.23 -8.23 7.84
CA VAL A 197 -8.63 -8.61 7.66
C VAL A 197 -9.33 -8.43 9.00
N GLU A 198 -10.15 -7.38 9.11
CA GLU A 198 -11.05 -7.20 10.25
C GLU A 198 -12.10 -8.33 10.27
N PRO A 199 -12.18 -9.13 11.35
CA PRO A 199 -13.03 -10.33 11.41
C PRO A 199 -14.53 -9.99 11.46
N ASP A 200 -14.86 -8.76 11.82
CA ASP A 200 -16.22 -8.22 11.85
C ASP A 200 -16.66 -7.62 10.51
N LEU A 201 -15.78 -7.62 9.50
CA LEU A 201 -16.09 -7.15 8.15
C LEU A 201 -16.20 -8.32 7.16
N SER A 202 -17.07 -8.15 6.16
CA SER A 202 -17.19 -9.11 5.07
C SER A 202 -15.97 -9.08 4.16
N ASN A 203 -15.67 -10.21 3.52
CA ASN A 203 -14.64 -10.28 2.49
C ASN A 203 -14.90 -9.29 1.35
N ASP A 204 -16.16 -9.11 0.96
CA ASP A 204 -16.57 -8.13 -0.06
C ASP A 204 -16.14 -6.70 0.30
N LEU A 205 -16.24 -6.31 1.58
CA LEU A 205 -15.81 -4.99 2.01
C LEU A 205 -14.28 -4.87 1.99
N HIS A 206 -13.55 -5.92 2.36
CA HIS A 206 -12.08 -5.96 2.25
C HIS A 206 -11.61 -5.82 0.81
N ILE A 207 -12.24 -6.54 -0.12
CA ILE A 207 -11.94 -6.46 -1.56
C ILE A 207 -12.26 -5.06 -2.08
N LEU A 208 -13.44 -4.50 -1.73
CA LEU A 208 -13.81 -3.14 -2.15
C LEU A 208 -12.83 -2.08 -1.64
N VAL A 209 -12.35 -2.20 -0.39
CA VAL A 209 -11.36 -1.28 0.17
C VAL A 209 -10.05 -1.36 -0.60
N ASP A 210 -9.59 -2.57 -0.92
CA ASP A 210 -8.36 -2.78 -1.70
C ASP A 210 -8.49 -2.23 -3.13
N ASP A 211 -9.59 -2.53 -3.83
CA ASP A 211 -9.88 -1.98 -5.15
C ASP A 211 -9.95 -0.44 -5.12
N PHE A 212 -10.59 0.14 -4.11
CA PHE A 212 -10.67 1.58 -3.96
C PHE A 212 -9.28 2.22 -3.76
N PHE A 213 -8.40 1.61 -2.95
CA PHE A 213 -7.04 2.10 -2.79
C PHE A 213 -6.22 2.03 -4.08
N ASN A 214 -6.42 0.97 -4.87
CA ASN A 214 -5.67 0.76 -6.09
C ASN A 214 -6.15 1.60 -7.29
N TYR A 215 -7.47 1.85 -7.37
CA TYR A 215 -8.07 2.47 -8.56
C TYR A 215 -8.77 3.80 -8.29
N GLY A 216 -9.26 4.03 -7.07
CA GLY A 216 -10.02 5.23 -6.69
C GLY A 216 -9.22 6.29 -5.96
N LEU A 217 -8.07 5.94 -5.35
CA LEU A 217 -7.19 6.84 -4.59
C LEU A 217 -5.85 7.07 -5.26
#